data_AF-A0A3A5WNA7-F1
#
_entry.id   AF-A0A3A5WNA7-F1
#
_cell.length_a   1.000
_cell.length_b   1.000
_cell.length_c   1.000
_cell.angle_alpha   90.00
_cell.angle_beta   90.00
_cell.angle_gamma   90.00
#
_symmetry.space_group_name_H-M   'P 1'
#
loop_
_entity.id
_entity.type
_entity.pdbx_description
1 polymer ?
#
loop_
_entity_poly.entity_id
_entity_poly.type
_entity_poly.pdbx_seq_one_letter_code
_entity_poly.pdbx_strand_id
1 'polypeptide(L)'
;MARNNENTRHSNYVIRIVCEGNKTEPLFFTSLCDLYCKDKGAMDVRTIPQPYIPEDEKPENSARGNYKGKKRKIKTRNNPVEDVVIAGVPPLKWVLYARQILSEGVDESWAVYDKDKHPKHEEAYLEANKVIDGKKVNIAFSSRSFEYYLLLHFEYIYHCFNETECGEKVRGKKHIFECGTGKNPGKDCDGKNCINGYARKKGYWQETKSSESTFPLVKDNLVKGIVNACRLRAESDLKTREPIYNRNPYTNVDILVGRLIGKVTIAYGDAFSYKERGCNWSVTLNEDGLTITNHKYGFEHFGKGLFVVYDWKTKSKKELNVDTFLLQANEIKQLPCKLEATQVISIQVNPEKEILLLPKFAI
;
A
#
# COMPACT_ATOMS: atom_id res chain seq x y z
N MET A 1 8.71 -17.77 24.74
CA MET A 1 7.70 -18.52 25.52
C MET A 1 6.43 -18.59 24.70
N ALA A 2 5.96 -19.79 24.43
CA ALA A 2 4.75 -20.03 23.65
C ALA A 2 3.50 -19.53 24.40
N ARG A 3 2.55 -18.93 23.69
CA ARG A 3 1.22 -18.62 24.22
C ARG A 3 0.53 -19.94 24.58
N ASN A 4 0.35 -20.21 25.88
CA ASN A 4 -0.54 -21.25 26.33
C ASN A 4 -2.00 -20.83 26.10
N ASN A 5 -2.75 -21.75 25.50
CA ASN A 5 -4.18 -21.70 25.22
C ASN A 5 -5.02 -21.43 26.47
N GLU A 6 -6.09 -20.64 26.32
CA GLU A 6 -7.48 -20.95 26.71
C GLU A 6 -8.35 -19.69 26.64
N ASN A 7 -9.02 -19.48 25.49
CA ASN A 7 -10.39 -18.98 25.36
C ASN A 7 -10.72 -18.68 23.89
N THR A 8 -11.81 -19.29 23.41
CA THR A 8 -12.41 -19.08 22.10
C THR A 8 -13.01 -17.68 21.96
N ARG A 9 -12.22 -16.73 21.45
CA ARG A 9 -12.65 -15.48 20.81
C ARG A 9 -11.54 -15.05 19.86
N HIS A 10 -11.84 -14.90 18.57
CA HIS A 10 -10.90 -14.61 17.48
C HIS A 10 -9.72 -13.73 17.93
N SER A 11 -8.52 -14.30 18.00
CA SER A 11 -7.31 -13.50 18.11
C SER A 11 -7.17 -12.71 16.81
N ASN A 12 -7.30 -11.39 16.88
CA ASN A 12 -7.13 -10.52 15.71
C ASN A 12 -5.76 -10.79 15.08
N TYR A 13 -5.72 -10.87 13.76
CA TYR A 13 -4.50 -10.95 12.98
C TYR A 13 -3.70 -9.66 13.14
N VAL A 14 -2.47 -9.74 13.64
CA VAL A 14 -1.70 -8.58 14.09
C VAL A 14 -0.67 -8.15 13.04
N ILE A 15 -0.81 -6.91 12.53
CA ILE A 15 0.14 -6.30 11.59
C ILE A 15 0.85 -5.13 12.28
N ARG A 16 2.18 -5.06 12.15
CA ARG A 16 2.99 -3.92 12.61
C ARG A 16 3.80 -3.33 11.45
N ILE A 17 3.75 -2.01 11.31
CA ILE A 17 4.39 -1.26 10.22
C ILE A 17 5.44 -0.33 10.83
N VAL A 18 6.71 -0.68 10.72
CA VAL A 18 7.85 0.10 11.23
C VAL A 18 8.25 1.12 10.17
N CYS A 19 8.00 2.41 10.42
CA CYS A 19 8.31 3.51 9.52
C CYS A 19 9.64 4.19 9.90
N GLU A 20 10.38 4.64 8.89
CA GLU A 20 11.59 5.46 9.08
C GLU A 20 11.28 6.84 9.69
N GLY A 21 10.27 7.52 9.14
CA GLY A 21 9.80 8.82 9.59
C GLY A 21 8.76 8.73 10.71
N ASN A 22 8.55 9.85 11.40
CA ASN A 22 7.53 10.00 12.45
C ASN A 22 6.30 10.82 12.01
N LYS A 23 6.23 11.21 10.73
CA LYS A 23 5.15 12.05 10.18
C LYS A 23 4.49 11.40 8.98
N THR A 24 5.04 11.62 7.78
CA THR A 24 4.37 11.34 6.50
C THR A 24 3.82 9.91 6.40
N GLU A 25 4.70 8.91 6.55
CA GLU A 25 4.36 7.49 6.42
C GLU A 25 3.45 6.99 7.55
N PRO A 26 3.78 7.18 8.85
CA PRO A 26 2.91 6.69 9.92
C PRO A 26 1.53 7.38 9.92
N LEU A 27 1.44 8.68 9.62
CA LEU A 27 0.15 9.37 9.47
C LEU A 27 -0.64 8.82 8.27
N PHE A 28 0.02 8.59 7.14
CA PHE A 28 -0.61 8.02 5.94
C PHE A 28 -1.23 6.65 6.24
N PHE A 29 -0.43 5.71 6.78
CA PHE A 29 -0.92 4.34 7.01
C PHE A 29 -1.95 4.28 8.14
N THR A 30 -1.83 5.14 9.16
CA THR A 30 -2.85 5.19 10.22
C THR A 30 -4.20 5.65 9.65
N SER A 31 -4.23 6.74 8.87
CA SER A 31 -5.46 7.20 8.24
C SER A 31 -6.02 6.21 7.20
N LEU A 32 -5.17 5.50 6.46
CA LEU A 32 -5.59 4.42 5.57
C LEU A 32 -6.26 3.28 6.37
N CYS A 33 -5.67 2.87 7.49
CA CYS A 33 -6.22 1.81 8.33
C CYS A 33 -7.51 2.22 9.04
N ASP A 34 -7.63 3.48 9.45
CA ASP A 34 -8.87 4.01 10.01
C ASP A 34 -10.05 3.88 9.03
N LEU A 35 -9.79 4.07 7.72
CA LEU A 35 -10.81 3.93 6.69
C LEU A 35 -11.10 2.47 6.30
N TYR A 36 -10.08 1.61 6.23
CA TYR A 36 -10.21 0.27 5.63
C TYR A 36 -10.15 -0.91 6.60
N CYS A 37 -9.64 -0.71 7.82
CA CYS A 37 -9.37 -1.79 8.79
C CYS A 37 -10.25 -1.71 10.04
N LYS A 38 -10.73 -0.51 10.42
CA LYS A 38 -11.38 -0.25 11.72
C LYS A 38 -12.62 -1.11 12.01
N ASP A 39 -13.44 -1.37 10.99
CA ASP A 39 -14.69 -2.13 11.13
C ASP A 39 -14.52 -3.63 10.84
N LYS A 40 -13.33 -4.07 10.44
CA LYS A 40 -13.12 -5.47 10.01
C LYS A 40 -12.98 -6.46 11.15
N GLY A 41 -12.82 -6.01 12.40
CA GLY A 41 -12.83 -6.81 13.63
C GLY A 41 -11.76 -7.90 13.75
N ALA A 42 -11.15 -8.32 12.64
CA ALA A 42 -10.27 -9.47 12.49
C ALA A 42 -8.80 -9.08 12.31
N MET A 43 -8.48 -7.78 12.13
CA MET A 43 -7.10 -7.30 11.97
C MET A 43 -6.79 -6.16 12.95
N ASP A 44 -5.65 -6.24 13.63
CA ASP A 44 -5.07 -5.16 14.44
C ASP A 44 -3.81 -4.62 13.76
N VAL A 45 -3.94 -3.46 13.10
CA VAL A 45 -2.85 -2.82 12.35
C VAL A 45 -2.36 -1.58 13.07
N ARG A 46 -1.05 -1.47 13.26
CA ARG A 46 -0.42 -0.31 13.92
C ARG A 46 0.91 0.07 13.28
N THR A 47 1.14 1.36 13.09
CA THR A 47 2.44 1.93 12.72
C THR A 47 3.36 2.06 13.93
N ILE A 48 4.66 2.11 13.70
CA ILE A 48 5.69 2.41 14.69
C ILE A 48 6.68 3.38 14.03
N PRO A 49 6.80 4.63 14.50
CA PRO A 49 6.09 5.20 15.65
C PRO A 49 4.57 5.33 15.40
N GLN A 50 3.82 5.38 16.49
CA GLN A 50 2.40 5.71 16.47
C GLN A 50 2.25 7.23 16.40
N PRO A 51 1.59 7.79 15.38
CA PRO A 51 1.40 9.23 15.30
C PRO A 51 0.45 9.69 16.40
N TYR A 52 0.68 10.90 16.91
CA TYR A 52 -0.31 11.57 17.75
C TYR A 52 -1.45 12.06 16.87
N ILE A 53 -2.64 11.51 17.10
CA ILE A 53 -3.88 11.97 16.47
C ILE A 53 -4.67 12.70 17.57
N PRO A 54 -4.87 14.02 17.48
CA PRO A 54 -5.76 14.73 18.39
C PRO A 54 -7.14 14.07 18.35
N GLU A 55 -7.69 13.69 19.51
CA GLU A 55 -9.09 13.26 19.55
C GLU A 55 -9.97 14.46 19.18
N ASP A 56 -10.72 14.37 18.08
CA ASP A 56 -11.73 15.37 17.76
C ASP A 56 -12.71 15.49 18.93
N GLU A 57 -12.87 16.70 19.47
CA GLU A 57 -13.95 17.03 20.40
C GLU A 57 -15.27 16.66 19.72
N LYS A 58 -15.93 15.63 20.25
CA LYS A 58 -17.24 15.22 19.74
C LYS A 58 -18.15 16.44 19.68
N PRO A 59 -18.88 16.67 18.57
CA PRO A 59 -19.84 17.76 18.51
C PRO A 59 -20.84 17.60 19.65
N GLU A 60 -21.09 18.69 20.36
CA GLU A 60 -22.09 18.74 21.42
C GLU A 60 -23.42 18.19 20.91
N ASN A 61 -23.88 17.13 21.57
CA ASN A 61 -25.17 16.52 21.28
C ASN A 61 -26.28 17.57 21.36
N SER A 62 -26.97 17.80 20.25
CA SER A 62 -28.31 18.37 20.25
C SER A 62 -29.24 17.51 21.12
N ALA A 63 -30.01 18.18 21.96
CA ALA A 63 -30.83 17.64 23.03
C ALA A 63 -31.81 16.53 22.61
N ARG A 64 -31.91 15.48 23.45
CA ARG A 64 -33.14 15.01 24.15
C ARG A 64 -32.99 13.56 24.62
N GLY A 65 -33.33 13.30 25.89
CA GLY A 65 -33.77 11.98 26.35
C GLY A 65 -32.94 11.37 27.48
N ASN A 66 -33.49 11.46 28.70
CA ASN A 66 -32.98 10.87 29.94
C ASN A 66 -32.75 9.36 29.85
N TYR A 67 -31.53 8.89 30.14
CA TYR A 67 -31.30 7.63 30.85
C TYR A 67 -29.99 7.70 31.65
N LYS A 68 -30.11 7.75 32.99
CA LYS A 68 -28.99 7.72 33.94
C LYS A 68 -28.42 6.30 34.03
N GLY A 69 -27.57 5.92 33.08
CA GLY A 69 -26.66 4.79 33.21
C GLY A 69 -25.25 5.32 33.49
N LYS A 70 -24.75 5.15 34.71
CA LYS A 70 -23.40 5.59 35.14
C LYS A 70 -22.34 4.76 34.39
N LYS A 71 -22.00 5.13 33.15
CA LYS A 71 -20.85 4.55 32.44
C LYS A 71 -19.59 4.89 33.23
N ARG A 72 -18.88 3.86 33.71
CA ARG A 72 -17.56 4.01 34.33
C ARG A 72 -16.66 4.77 33.34
N LYS A 73 -16.23 5.97 33.73
CA LYS A 73 -15.10 6.65 33.09
C LYS A 73 -13.88 5.77 33.33
N ILE A 74 -13.49 4.99 32.32
CA ILE A 74 -12.12 4.48 32.27
C ILE A 74 -11.26 5.72 32.06
N LYS A 75 -10.57 6.17 33.12
CA LYS A 75 -9.47 7.12 32.99
C LYS A 75 -8.39 6.39 32.20
N THR A 76 -8.35 6.56 30.88
CA THR A 76 -7.16 6.27 30.11
C THR A 76 -6.12 7.28 30.59
N ARG A 77 -5.12 6.82 31.34
CA ARG A 77 -3.95 7.65 31.66
C ARG A 77 -3.35 8.11 30.33
N ASN A 78 -3.34 9.42 30.10
CA ASN A 78 -2.46 10.08 29.13
C ASN A 78 -1.01 9.91 29.61
N ASN A 79 -0.46 8.70 29.46
CA ASN A 79 0.98 8.56 29.40
C ASN A 79 1.37 8.83 27.95
N PRO A 80 2.25 9.80 27.66
CA PRO A 80 2.83 9.90 26.32
C PRO A 80 3.44 8.54 25.99
N VAL A 81 3.04 7.94 24.88
CA VAL A 81 3.73 6.75 24.36
C VAL A 81 5.15 7.21 24.11
N GLU A 82 6.11 6.70 24.88
CA GLU A 82 7.52 7.03 24.66
C GLU A 82 7.88 6.70 23.21
N ASP A 83 8.46 7.68 22.50
CA ASP A 83 8.95 7.47 21.14
C ASP A 83 9.95 6.31 21.16
N VAL A 84 9.60 5.22 20.47
CA VAL A 84 10.46 4.04 20.38
C VAL A 84 11.75 4.44 19.66
N VAL A 85 12.86 4.52 20.40
CA VAL A 85 14.17 4.80 19.82
C VAL A 85 14.76 3.52 19.24
N ILE A 86 14.71 3.40 17.91
CA ILE A 86 15.30 2.27 17.18
C ILE A 86 16.76 2.58 16.86
N ALA A 87 17.66 1.89 17.56
CA ALA A 87 19.11 2.02 17.42
C ALA A 87 19.66 1.28 16.19
N GLY A 88 20.77 1.76 15.63
CA GLY A 88 21.48 1.13 14.52
C GLY A 88 21.60 2.01 13.27
N VAL A 89 22.02 1.41 12.15
CA VAL A 89 22.26 2.11 10.88
C VAL A 89 21.06 1.93 9.94
N PRO A 90 20.50 3.00 9.34
CA PRO A 90 19.42 2.88 8.37
C PRO A 90 19.86 2.26 7.02
N PRO A 91 18.92 1.67 6.26
CA PRO A 91 17.58 1.26 6.70
C PRO A 91 17.57 -0.05 7.51
N LEU A 92 18.72 -0.74 7.62
CA LEU A 92 18.83 -2.05 8.29
C LEU A 92 18.20 -2.07 9.69
N LYS A 93 18.38 -1.00 10.47
CA LYS A 93 17.80 -0.92 11.82
C LYS A 93 16.28 -1.10 11.86
N TRP A 94 15.55 -0.62 10.84
CA TRP A 94 14.10 -0.75 10.76
C TRP A 94 13.68 -2.19 10.47
N VAL A 95 14.43 -2.88 9.61
CA VAL A 95 14.24 -4.30 9.32
C VAL A 95 14.55 -5.16 10.54
N LEU A 96 15.65 -4.89 11.25
CA LEU A 96 16.01 -5.60 12.48
C LEU A 96 14.94 -5.43 13.56
N TYR A 97 14.40 -4.23 13.71
CA TYR A 97 13.32 -3.99 14.66
C TYR A 97 12.00 -4.66 14.24
N ALA A 98 11.63 -4.59 12.96
CA ALA A 98 10.48 -5.33 12.44
C ALA A 98 10.64 -6.86 12.61
N ARG A 99 11.88 -7.36 12.52
CA ARG A 99 12.24 -8.76 12.76
C ARG A 99 12.08 -9.13 14.24
N GLN A 100 12.53 -8.28 15.15
CA GLN A 100 12.33 -8.46 16.59
C GLN A 100 10.83 -8.56 16.91
N ILE A 101 10.01 -7.62 16.41
CA ILE A 101 8.57 -7.62 16.63
C ILE A 101 7.93 -8.91 16.08
N LEU A 102 8.40 -9.40 14.91
CA LEU A 102 7.94 -10.66 14.34
C LEU A 102 8.20 -11.84 15.28
N SER A 103 9.37 -11.89 15.91
CA SER A 103 9.73 -12.91 16.90
C SER A 103 8.96 -12.81 18.22
N GLU A 104 8.39 -11.64 18.53
CA GLU A 104 7.53 -11.40 19.70
C GLU A 104 6.08 -11.88 19.47
N GLY A 105 5.77 -12.41 18.27
CA GLY A 105 4.54 -13.14 18.00
C GLY A 105 3.48 -12.36 17.21
N VAL A 106 3.85 -11.28 16.50
CA VAL A 106 2.93 -10.67 15.52
C VAL A 106 2.78 -11.56 14.27
N ASP A 107 1.70 -11.36 13.52
CA ASP A 107 1.41 -12.16 12.34
C ASP A 107 2.15 -11.67 11.10
N GLU A 108 2.22 -10.34 10.92
CA GLU A 108 3.02 -9.70 9.88
C GLU A 108 3.78 -8.50 10.45
N SER A 109 5.03 -8.33 10.00
CA SER A 109 5.78 -7.10 10.19
C SER A 109 6.28 -6.53 8.87
N TRP A 110 6.22 -5.21 8.76
CA TRP A 110 6.63 -4.44 7.60
C TRP A 110 7.65 -3.41 8.02
N ALA A 111 8.73 -3.26 7.25
CA ALA A 111 9.65 -2.14 7.33
C ALA A 111 9.38 -1.19 6.16
N VAL A 112 9.05 0.07 6.48
CA VAL A 112 8.80 1.14 5.54
C VAL A 112 9.88 2.19 5.65
N TYR A 113 10.61 2.41 4.56
CA TYR A 113 11.74 3.34 4.55
C TYR A 113 11.98 3.91 3.16
N ASP A 114 12.76 4.98 3.12
CA ASP A 114 13.20 5.60 1.89
C ASP A 114 14.54 5.01 1.45
N LYS A 115 14.78 4.90 0.14
CA LYS A 115 16.11 4.48 -0.34
C LYS A 115 17.21 5.50 0.02
N ASP A 116 16.84 6.77 0.11
CA ASP A 116 17.68 7.90 0.52
C ASP A 116 19.20 7.78 0.16
N LYS A 117 20.17 8.20 0.99
CA LYS A 117 21.62 8.00 0.74
C LYS A 117 22.25 7.04 1.76
N HIS A 118 21.45 6.36 2.57
CA HIS A 118 21.97 5.44 3.57
C HIS A 118 22.60 4.18 2.93
N PRO A 119 23.63 3.58 3.54
CA PRO A 119 24.43 2.55 2.87
C PRO A 119 23.84 1.14 2.96
N LYS A 120 23.02 0.83 3.98
CA LYS A 120 22.71 -0.57 4.34
C LYS A 120 21.47 -1.16 3.66
N HIS A 121 21.23 -0.82 2.40
CA HIS A 121 20.05 -1.30 1.69
C HIS A 121 20.13 -2.78 1.34
N GLU A 122 21.31 -3.23 0.92
CA GLU A 122 21.56 -4.63 0.61
C GLU A 122 21.40 -5.50 1.86
N GLU A 123 22.02 -5.10 2.98
CA GLU A 123 21.91 -5.84 4.23
C GLU A 123 20.47 -5.85 4.75
N ALA A 124 19.73 -4.74 4.62
CA ALA A 124 18.31 -4.70 4.98
C ALA A 124 17.49 -5.70 4.14
N TYR A 125 17.76 -5.76 2.83
CA TYR A 125 17.10 -6.70 1.94
C TYR A 125 17.43 -8.16 2.27
N LEU A 126 18.71 -8.46 2.52
CA LEU A 126 19.16 -9.80 2.92
C LEU A 126 18.56 -10.22 4.27
N GLU A 127 18.53 -9.30 5.25
CA GLU A 127 17.96 -9.55 6.58
C GLU A 127 16.45 -9.84 6.52
N ALA A 128 15.71 -9.09 5.70
CA ALA A 128 14.27 -9.28 5.54
C ALA A 128 13.91 -10.65 4.94
N ASN A 129 14.79 -11.23 4.12
CA ASN A 129 14.58 -12.54 3.50
C ASN A 129 14.88 -13.73 4.44
N LYS A 130 15.46 -13.50 5.62
CA LYS A 130 15.68 -14.56 6.60
C LYS A 130 14.37 -14.98 7.25
N VAL A 131 14.05 -16.27 7.21
CA VAL A 131 12.84 -16.84 7.81
C VAL A 131 12.95 -16.89 9.34
N ILE A 132 11.84 -16.62 10.04
CA ILE A 132 11.61 -16.87 11.47
C ILE A 132 10.24 -17.52 11.61
N ASP A 133 10.15 -18.71 12.18
CA ASP A 133 8.89 -19.42 12.43
C ASP A 133 7.97 -19.48 11.19
N GLY A 134 8.57 -19.73 10.01
CA GLY A 134 7.85 -19.77 8.73
C GLY A 134 7.43 -18.41 8.16
N LYS A 135 7.75 -17.30 8.83
CA LYS A 135 7.45 -15.92 8.42
C LYS A 135 8.73 -15.18 8.01
N LYS A 136 8.57 -14.05 7.33
CA LYS A 136 9.66 -13.12 6.97
C LYS A 136 9.21 -11.68 7.17
N VAL A 137 10.16 -10.76 7.33
CA VAL A 137 9.85 -9.33 7.34
C VAL A 137 9.52 -8.88 5.92
N ASN A 138 8.47 -8.09 5.76
CA ASN A 138 8.13 -7.48 4.48
C ASN A 138 8.77 -6.09 4.37
N ILE A 139 9.22 -5.72 3.17
CA ILE A 139 9.78 -4.39 2.88
C ILE A 139 8.82 -3.65 1.96
N ALA A 140 8.49 -2.42 2.33
CA ALA A 140 7.83 -1.44 1.46
C ALA A 140 8.71 -0.18 1.40
N PHE A 141 9.38 0.07 0.28
CA PHE A 141 10.25 1.22 0.13
C PHE A 141 9.95 2.01 -1.14
N SER A 142 10.34 3.28 -1.13
CA SER A 142 10.27 4.17 -2.27
C SER A 142 11.67 4.67 -2.61
N SER A 143 11.99 4.70 -3.90
CA SER A 143 13.19 5.35 -4.40
C SER A 143 13.11 6.83 -4.08
N ARG A 144 14.14 7.36 -3.44
CA ARG A 144 14.24 8.74 -2.96
C ARG A 144 13.39 9.07 -1.75
N SER A 145 12.06 9.08 -1.89
CA SER A 145 11.15 9.27 -0.74
C SER A 145 9.73 8.79 -0.99
N PHE A 146 8.96 8.65 0.09
CA PHE A 146 7.53 8.28 0.06
C PHE A 146 6.68 9.16 -0.87
N GLU A 147 7.01 10.45 -1.04
CA GLU A 147 6.29 11.36 -1.93
C GLU A 147 6.31 10.92 -3.41
N TYR A 148 7.30 10.14 -3.84
CA TYR A 148 7.28 9.55 -5.19
C TYR A 148 6.06 8.63 -5.37
N TYR A 149 5.74 7.82 -4.35
CA TYR A 149 4.56 6.96 -4.38
C TYR A 149 3.26 7.80 -4.40
N LEU A 150 3.22 8.93 -3.70
CA LEU A 150 2.08 9.86 -3.79
C LEU A 150 1.88 10.39 -5.21
N LEU A 151 2.94 10.78 -5.93
CA LEU A 151 2.85 11.25 -7.32
C LEU A 151 2.17 10.24 -8.24
N LEU A 152 2.41 8.93 -8.02
CA LEU A 152 1.83 7.87 -8.84
C LEU A 152 0.30 7.79 -8.75
N HIS A 153 -0.33 8.41 -7.75
CA HIS A 153 -1.80 8.50 -7.67
C HIS A 153 -2.36 9.60 -8.59
N PHE A 154 -1.55 10.58 -8.97
CA PHE A 154 -1.94 11.70 -9.83
C PHE A 154 -1.64 11.44 -11.30
N GLU A 155 -0.49 10.85 -11.61
CA GLU A 155 -0.15 10.46 -12.98
C GLU A 155 0.90 9.35 -12.99
N TYR A 156 1.02 8.64 -14.12
CA TYR A 156 2.13 7.73 -14.29
C TYR A 156 3.39 8.52 -14.63
N ILE A 157 4.47 8.27 -13.88
CA ILE A 157 5.79 8.86 -14.13
C ILE A 157 6.88 7.81 -14.02
N TYR A 158 7.78 7.79 -15.00
CA TYR A 158 9.06 7.09 -14.95
C TYR A 158 10.18 8.13 -15.02
N HIS A 159 10.40 8.85 -13.92
CA HIS A 159 11.38 9.94 -13.85
C HIS A 159 12.28 9.79 -12.63
N CYS A 160 13.59 9.85 -12.84
CA CYS A 160 14.55 9.80 -11.74
C CYS A 160 14.71 11.21 -11.13
N PHE A 161 14.11 11.43 -9.95
CA PHE A 161 14.36 12.65 -9.17
C PHE A 161 15.61 12.49 -8.32
N ASN A 162 16.50 13.49 -8.38
CA ASN A 162 17.72 13.49 -7.56
C ASN A 162 17.53 14.13 -6.20
N GLU A 163 16.38 14.73 -5.89
CA GLU A 163 16.05 15.34 -4.58
C GLU A 163 14.57 15.12 -4.25
N THR A 164 14.22 14.95 -2.98
CA THR A 164 12.82 15.09 -2.55
C THR A 164 12.41 16.56 -2.60
N GLU A 165 13.29 17.43 -2.12
CA GLU A 165 13.13 18.87 -2.08
C GLU A 165 14.50 19.51 -2.31
N CYS A 166 14.61 20.46 -3.24
CA CYS A 166 15.87 21.17 -3.46
C CYS A 166 16.16 22.15 -2.30
N GLY A 167 17.44 22.30 -1.98
CA GLY A 167 17.89 23.22 -0.95
C GLY A 167 19.39 23.14 -0.72
N GLU A 168 19.92 24.08 0.05
CA GLU A 168 21.34 24.14 0.39
C GLU A 168 21.56 24.05 1.90
N LYS A 169 22.71 23.53 2.33
CA LYS A 169 23.05 23.52 3.75
C LYS A 169 23.69 24.85 4.14
N VAL A 170 23.04 25.60 5.02
CA VAL A 170 23.61 26.77 5.69
C VAL A 170 23.68 26.46 7.17
N ARG A 171 24.89 26.53 7.75
CA ARG A 171 25.14 26.20 9.17
C ARG A 171 24.55 24.84 9.58
N GLY A 172 24.66 23.84 8.70
CA GLY A 172 24.16 22.48 8.92
C GLY A 172 22.65 22.26 8.70
N LYS A 173 21.85 23.32 8.56
CA LYS A 173 20.41 23.21 8.26
C LYS A 173 20.16 23.32 6.76
N LYS A 174 19.29 22.47 6.22
CA LYS A 174 18.88 22.56 4.80
C LYS A 174 17.87 23.71 4.66
N HIS A 175 18.25 24.76 3.97
CA HIS A 175 17.37 25.83 3.52
C HIS A 175 16.74 25.40 2.20
N ILE A 176 15.43 25.19 2.23
CA ILE A 176 14.63 24.71 1.11
C ILE A 176 14.39 25.86 0.13
N PHE A 177 14.54 25.60 -1.17
CA PHE A 177 14.32 26.61 -2.20
C PHE A 177 12.84 26.79 -2.56
N GLU A 178 11.98 25.86 -2.15
CA GLU A 178 10.55 25.84 -2.49
C GLU A 178 10.33 25.85 -4.01
N CYS A 179 11.04 24.98 -4.73
CA CYS A 179 10.95 24.89 -6.18
C CYS A 179 9.49 24.74 -6.63
N GLY A 180 9.13 25.38 -7.75
CA GLY A 180 7.79 25.40 -8.30
C GLY A 180 6.86 26.47 -7.73
N THR A 181 7.27 27.21 -6.69
CA THR A 181 6.49 28.33 -6.14
C THR A 181 6.85 29.70 -6.75
N GLY A 182 8.00 29.80 -7.43
CA GLY A 182 8.52 31.09 -7.92
C GLY A 182 9.16 31.98 -6.84
N LYS A 183 9.24 31.54 -5.58
CA LYS A 183 9.84 32.32 -4.48
C LYS A 183 11.35 32.53 -4.62
N ASN A 184 12.07 31.56 -5.19
CA ASN A 184 13.52 31.63 -5.40
C ASN A 184 13.90 31.35 -6.88
N PRO A 185 13.60 32.26 -7.82
CA PRO A 185 13.74 31.99 -9.26
C PRO A 185 15.14 31.56 -9.69
N GLY A 186 16.18 32.13 -9.08
CA GLY A 186 17.57 31.81 -9.40
C GLY A 186 18.04 30.42 -8.95
N LYS A 187 17.26 29.72 -8.11
CA LYS A 187 17.58 28.37 -7.59
C LYS A 187 16.45 27.36 -7.86
N ASP A 188 15.42 27.75 -8.59
CA ASP A 188 14.27 26.90 -8.87
C ASP A 188 14.62 25.86 -9.94
N CYS A 189 14.49 24.56 -9.61
CA CYS A 189 14.68 23.49 -10.58
C CYS A 189 13.45 23.25 -11.47
N ASP A 190 12.37 24.00 -11.25
CA ASP A 190 11.11 23.94 -12.00
C ASP A 190 10.47 22.55 -12.01
N GLY A 191 10.69 21.80 -10.92
CA GLY A 191 10.24 20.42 -10.74
C GLY A 191 11.01 19.39 -11.55
N LYS A 192 12.09 19.75 -12.26
CA LYS A 192 12.89 18.79 -13.04
C LYS A 192 13.74 17.88 -12.15
N ASN A 193 14.19 18.40 -11.00
CA ASN A 193 15.15 17.71 -10.14
C ASN A 193 14.55 17.22 -8.82
N CYS A 194 13.48 17.83 -8.32
CA CYS A 194 12.86 17.45 -7.05
C CYS A 194 11.37 17.12 -7.11
N ILE A 195 10.98 16.12 -6.31
CA ILE A 195 9.63 15.56 -6.22
C ILE A 195 8.61 16.64 -5.82
N ASN A 196 8.88 17.38 -4.73
CA ASN A 196 7.97 18.41 -4.27
C ASN A 196 7.87 19.59 -5.25
N GLY A 197 8.98 19.94 -5.92
CA GLY A 197 8.93 20.95 -6.99
C GLY A 197 8.03 20.51 -8.15
N TYR A 198 8.11 19.25 -8.55
CA TYR A 198 7.24 18.68 -9.58
C TYR A 198 5.77 18.74 -9.16
N ALA A 199 5.48 18.29 -7.94
CA ALA A 199 4.13 18.30 -7.38
C ALA A 199 3.52 19.71 -7.33
N ARG A 200 4.29 20.71 -6.90
CA ARG A 200 3.86 22.11 -6.88
C ARG A 200 3.56 22.64 -8.29
N LYS A 201 4.44 22.38 -9.26
CA LYS A 201 4.24 22.79 -10.67
C LYS A 201 2.99 22.16 -11.29
N LYS A 202 2.66 20.94 -10.90
CA LYS A 202 1.46 20.23 -11.36
C LYS A 202 0.20 20.54 -10.54
N GLY A 203 0.32 21.29 -9.45
CA GLY A 203 -0.80 21.62 -8.58
C GLY A 203 -1.31 20.45 -7.75
N TYR A 204 -0.48 19.44 -7.47
CA TYR A 204 -0.87 18.26 -6.70
C TYR A 204 -0.87 18.51 -5.19
N TRP A 205 0.17 19.18 -4.68
CA TRP A 205 0.26 19.64 -3.30
C TRP A 205 1.28 20.76 -3.16
N GLN A 206 1.22 21.46 -2.01
CA GLN A 206 2.20 22.50 -1.65
C GLN A 206 3.26 22.00 -0.67
N GLU A 207 2.87 21.16 0.29
CA GLU A 207 3.74 20.56 1.31
C GLU A 207 3.19 19.19 1.72
N THR A 208 4.09 18.27 2.05
CA THR A 208 3.77 16.92 2.56
C THR A 208 4.30 16.69 3.97
N LYS A 209 5.26 17.49 4.42
CA LYS A 209 5.88 17.38 5.75
C LYS A 209 5.14 18.23 6.77
N SER A 210 3.91 17.86 7.07
CA SER A 210 3.09 18.49 8.11
C SER A 210 2.78 17.51 9.25
N SER A 211 1.98 17.95 10.22
CA SER A 211 1.33 17.08 11.22
C SER A 211 0.05 16.43 10.69
N GLU A 212 -0.31 16.68 9.43
CA GLU A 212 -1.52 16.15 8.80
C GLU A 212 -1.18 14.96 7.91
N SER A 213 -2.13 14.04 7.79
CA SER A 213 -1.98 12.88 6.92
C SER A 213 -2.03 13.29 5.45
N THR A 214 -1.15 12.71 4.62
CA THR A 214 -1.19 12.87 3.16
C THR A 214 -2.19 11.91 2.50
N PHE A 215 -2.78 10.97 3.23
CA PHE A 215 -3.73 10.00 2.71
C PHE A 215 -4.98 10.64 2.04
N PRO A 216 -5.60 11.71 2.60
CA PRO A 216 -6.73 12.38 1.95
C PRO A 216 -6.43 12.91 0.54
N LEU A 217 -5.16 13.24 0.23
CA LEU A 217 -4.76 13.70 -1.11
C LEU A 217 -4.98 12.63 -2.19
N VAL A 218 -4.93 11.35 -1.81
CA VAL A 218 -4.87 10.23 -2.77
C VAL A 218 -5.92 9.14 -2.54
N LYS A 219 -6.74 9.23 -1.49
CA LYS A 219 -7.72 8.20 -1.09
C LYS A 219 -8.64 7.73 -2.22
N ASP A 220 -9.04 8.63 -3.12
CA ASP A 220 -9.95 8.31 -4.21
C ASP A 220 -9.23 7.67 -5.42
N ASN A 221 -7.90 7.66 -5.41
CA ASN A 221 -7.05 7.22 -6.51
C ASN A 221 -6.13 6.03 -6.15
N LEU A 222 -6.43 5.28 -5.09
CA LEU A 222 -5.59 4.16 -4.64
C LEU A 222 -5.36 3.10 -5.72
N VAL A 223 -6.39 2.71 -6.49
CA VAL A 223 -6.23 1.74 -7.58
C VAL A 223 -5.28 2.28 -8.65
N LYS A 224 -5.38 3.57 -8.99
CA LYS A 224 -4.46 4.22 -9.93
C LYS A 224 -3.02 4.19 -9.42
N GLY A 225 -2.81 4.53 -8.15
CA GLY A 225 -1.48 4.49 -7.51
C GLY A 225 -0.87 3.09 -7.51
N ILE A 226 -1.68 2.07 -7.19
CA ILE A 226 -1.27 0.66 -7.23
C ILE A 226 -0.87 0.26 -8.65
N VAL A 227 -1.74 0.49 -9.65
CA VAL A 227 -1.45 0.13 -11.05
C VAL A 227 -0.20 0.85 -11.57
N ASN A 228 -0.05 2.13 -11.26
CA ASN A 228 1.11 2.91 -11.68
C ASN A 228 2.42 2.44 -11.01
N ALA A 229 2.38 1.99 -9.75
CA ALA A 229 3.52 1.38 -9.09
C ALA A 229 3.89 0.02 -9.72
N CYS A 230 2.91 -0.82 -10.07
CA CYS A 230 3.15 -2.04 -10.84
C CYS A 230 3.80 -1.74 -12.20
N ARG A 231 3.28 -0.75 -12.93
CA ARG A 231 3.87 -0.31 -14.21
C ARG A 231 5.29 0.23 -14.04
N LEU A 232 5.55 0.99 -12.98
CA LEU A 232 6.89 1.49 -12.65
C LEU A 232 7.88 0.34 -12.47
N ARG A 233 7.49 -0.71 -11.73
CA ARG A 233 8.34 -1.89 -11.52
C ARG A 233 8.59 -2.65 -12.81
N ALA A 234 7.55 -2.87 -13.61
CA ALA A 234 7.70 -3.52 -14.92
C ALA A 234 8.66 -2.75 -15.85
N GLU A 235 8.56 -1.43 -15.90
CA GLU A 235 9.49 -0.60 -16.69
C GLU A 235 10.91 -0.58 -16.10
N SER A 236 11.03 -0.64 -14.77
CA SER A 236 12.30 -0.79 -14.08
C SER A 236 12.99 -2.12 -14.42
N ASP A 237 12.25 -3.24 -14.42
CA ASP A 237 12.77 -4.56 -14.79
C ASP A 237 13.25 -4.62 -16.25
N LEU A 238 12.59 -3.90 -17.15
CA LEU A 238 13.00 -3.82 -18.57
C LEU A 238 14.25 -2.97 -18.77
N LYS A 239 14.43 -1.89 -17.99
CA LYS A 239 15.52 -0.91 -18.18
C LYS A 239 16.80 -1.22 -17.43
N THR A 240 16.75 -2.04 -16.37
CA THR A 240 17.95 -2.35 -15.59
C THR A 240 17.94 -3.75 -14.98
N ARG A 241 19.13 -4.34 -14.86
CA ARG A 241 19.38 -5.58 -14.13
C ARG A 241 19.92 -5.35 -12.72
N GLU A 242 20.07 -4.09 -12.31
CA GLU A 242 20.53 -3.77 -10.96
C GLU A 242 19.60 -4.40 -9.91
N PRO A 243 20.15 -4.77 -8.74
CA PRO A 243 19.33 -5.20 -7.61
C PRO A 243 18.26 -4.15 -7.28
N ILE A 244 17.06 -4.60 -6.90
CA ILE A 244 15.90 -3.73 -6.60
C ILE A 244 16.29 -2.57 -5.67
N TYR A 245 17.09 -2.87 -4.65
CA TYR A 245 17.55 -1.91 -3.66
C TYR A 245 18.53 -0.84 -4.20
N ASN A 246 18.97 -0.93 -5.45
CA ASN A 246 19.80 0.09 -6.12
C ASN A 246 19.00 0.97 -7.09
N ARG A 247 17.79 0.55 -7.49
CA ARG A 247 17.04 1.18 -8.59
C ARG A 247 16.44 2.53 -8.21
N ASN A 248 16.37 3.43 -9.20
CA ASN A 248 15.68 4.71 -9.14
C ASN A 248 15.23 5.13 -10.56
N PRO A 249 13.92 5.30 -10.83
CA PRO A 249 12.80 5.19 -9.90
C PRO A 249 12.38 3.74 -9.62
N TYR A 250 11.87 3.50 -8.41
CA TYR A 250 11.30 2.22 -7.97
C TYR A 250 10.42 2.44 -6.74
N THR A 251 9.30 1.73 -6.63
CA THR A 251 8.58 1.59 -5.36
C THR A 251 7.81 0.28 -5.32
N ASN A 252 7.65 -0.27 -4.12
CA ASN A 252 6.78 -1.41 -3.84
C ASN A 252 5.82 -1.12 -2.65
N VAL A 253 5.62 0.15 -2.30
CA VAL A 253 4.71 0.58 -1.22
C VAL A 253 3.26 0.19 -1.50
N ASP A 254 2.86 0.12 -2.77
CA ASP A 254 1.56 -0.36 -3.21
C ASP A 254 1.25 -1.79 -2.76
N ILE A 255 2.26 -2.63 -2.52
CA ILE A 255 2.04 -4.00 -2.01
C ILE A 255 1.48 -3.94 -0.60
N LEU A 256 2.04 -3.07 0.27
CA LEU A 256 1.50 -2.85 1.61
C LEU A 256 0.12 -2.19 1.55
N VAL A 257 -0.06 -1.15 0.72
CA VAL A 257 -1.36 -0.49 0.58
C VAL A 257 -2.42 -1.47 0.10
N GLY A 258 -2.12 -2.27 -0.93
CA GLY A 258 -2.98 -3.34 -1.44
C GLY A 258 -3.33 -4.34 -0.34
N ARG A 259 -2.33 -4.83 0.41
CA ARG A 259 -2.54 -5.74 1.54
C ARG A 259 -3.49 -5.18 2.60
N LEU A 260 -3.40 -3.89 2.91
CA LEU A 260 -4.23 -3.22 3.92
C LEU A 260 -5.67 -3.00 3.44
N ILE A 261 -5.86 -2.70 2.15
CA ILE A 261 -7.20 -2.47 1.57
C ILE A 261 -7.83 -3.71 0.95
N GLY A 262 -7.19 -4.88 1.09
CA GLY A 262 -7.70 -6.16 0.59
C GLY A 262 -7.60 -6.32 -0.92
N LYS A 263 -6.62 -5.68 -1.57
CA LYS A 263 -6.38 -5.76 -3.02
C LYS A 263 -5.07 -6.47 -3.33
N VAL A 264 -5.12 -7.41 -4.27
CA VAL A 264 -3.94 -8.13 -4.77
C VAL A 264 -3.86 -7.95 -6.28
N THR A 265 -2.71 -7.53 -6.78
CA THR A 265 -2.48 -7.35 -8.22
C THR A 265 -1.86 -8.59 -8.86
N ILE A 266 -2.27 -8.89 -10.08
CA ILE A 266 -1.72 -9.98 -10.90
C ILE A 266 -1.27 -9.35 -12.21
N ALA A 267 -0.01 -9.58 -12.59
CA ALA A 267 0.53 -9.02 -13.81
C ALA A 267 -0.14 -9.62 -15.04
N TYR A 268 -0.07 -8.90 -16.15
CA TYR A 268 -0.55 -9.39 -17.43
C TYR A 268 0.18 -10.68 -17.82
N GLY A 269 -0.58 -11.70 -18.27
CA GLY A 269 -0.05 -13.03 -18.59
C GLY A 269 0.18 -13.96 -17.38
N ASP A 270 0.21 -13.44 -16.15
CA ASP A 270 0.33 -14.26 -14.95
C ASP A 270 -1.02 -14.88 -14.55
N ALA A 271 -0.97 -16.09 -14.01
CA ALA A 271 -2.16 -16.79 -13.53
C ALA A 271 -2.42 -16.49 -12.05
N PHE A 272 -3.66 -16.13 -11.73
CA PHE A 272 -4.19 -16.20 -10.37
C PHE A 272 -4.90 -17.54 -10.15
N SER A 273 -4.61 -18.21 -9.05
CA SER A 273 -5.29 -19.46 -8.65
C SER A 273 -6.09 -19.26 -7.35
N TYR A 274 -7.34 -19.70 -7.35
CA TYR A 274 -8.22 -19.68 -6.18
C TYR A 274 -8.50 -21.11 -5.71
N LYS A 275 -8.07 -21.44 -4.48
CA LYS A 275 -8.17 -22.77 -3.86
C LYS A 275 -8.76 -22.72 -2.46
N GLU A 276 -9.83 -21.96 -2.28
CA GLU A 276 -10.51 -21.78 -0.99
C GLU A 276 -11.98 -22.17 -1.11
N ARG A 277 -12.62 -22.48 0.02
CA ARG A 277 -14.08 -22.72 0.12
C ARG A 277 -14.60 -23.82 -0.83
N GLY A 278 -13.77 -24.83 -1.11
CA GLY A 278 -14.11 -25.92 -2.02
C GLY A 278 -14.06 -25.55 -3.51
N CYS A 279 -13.60 -24.35 -3.85
CA CYS A 279 -13.30 -23.95 -5.22
C CYS A 279 -11.87 -24.34 -5.61
N ASN A 280 -11.65 -24.59 -6.89
CA ASN A 280 -10.31 -24.76 -7.47
C ASN A 280 -10.34 -24.30 -8.93
N TRP A 281 -10.02 -23.04 -9.18
CA TRP A 281 -9.99 -22.45 -10.52
C TRP A 281 -8.85 -21.45 -10.67
N SER A 282 -8.49 -21.13 -11.91
CA SER A 282 -7.53 -20.06 -12.20
C SER A 282 -8.05 -19.09 -13.24
N VAL A 283 -7.47 -17.90 -13.25
CA VAL A 283 -7.66 -16.91 -14.29
C VAL A 283 -6.36 -16.33 -14.78
N THR A 284 -6.32 -16.01 -16.07
CA THR A 284 -5.19 -15.35 -16.73
C THR A 284 -5.74 -14.34 -17.72
N LEU A 285 -5.19 -13.12 -17.73
CA LEU A 285 -5.51 -12.11 -18.72
C LEU A 285 -4.46 -12.13 -19.84
N ASN A 286 -4.92 -12.35 -21.07
CA ASN A 286 -4.09 -12.50 -22.28
C ASN A 286 -4.63 -11.64 -23.43
N GLU A 287 -4.05 -11.80 -24.63
CA GLU A 287 -4.43 -11.02 -25.81
C GLU A 287 -5.87 -11.33 -26.27
N ASP A 288 -6.33 -12.56 -26.05
CA ASP A 288 -7.69 -13.03 -26.37
C ASP A 288 -8.74 -12.67 -25.30
N GLY A 289 -8.33 -12.03 -24.20
CA GLY A 289 -9.19 -11.68 -23.08
C GLY A 289 -8.90 -12.48 -21.82
N LEU A 290 -9.93 -12.70 -20.99
CA LEU A 290 -9.81 -13.37 -19.69
C LEU A 290 -10.08 -14.86 -19.85
N THR A 291 -9.04 -15.66 -19.63
CA THR A 291 -9.12 -17.13 -19.60
C THR A 291 -9.45 -17.60 -18.19
N ILE A 292 -10.44 -18.48 -18.06
CA ILE A 292 -10.89 -19.08 -16.79
C ILE A 292 -10.78 -20.59 -16.94
N THR A 293 -10.13 -21.25 -15.99
CA THR A 293 -9.95 -22.72 -16.00
C THR A 293 -10.46 -23.31 -14.70
N ASN A 294 -11.31 -24.33 -14.81
CA ASN A 294 -11.71 -25.15 -13.67
C ASN A 294 -10.72 -26.29 -13.44
N HIS A 295 -10.13 -26.37 -12.25
CA HIS A 295 -9.18 -27.42 -11.86
C HIS A 295 -9.82 -28.45 -10.90
N LYS A 296 -11.13 -28.39 -10.65
CA LYS A 296 -11.85 -29.42 -9.90
C LYS A 296 -12.09 -30.64 -10.78
N TYR A 297 -12.18 -31.81 -10.13
CA TYR A 297 -12.69 -33.03 -10.75
C TYR A 297 -14.20 -32.99 -11.05
N GLY A 298 -14.92 -31.97 -10.54
CA GLY A 298 -16.34 -31.76 -10.78
C GLY A 298 -16.61 -30.35 -11.30
N PHE A 299 -17.85 -29.91 -11.18
CA PHE A 299 -18.27 -28.61 -11.70
C PHE A 299 -17.82 -27.44 -10.80
N GLU A 300 -17.55 -26.30 -11.44
CA GLU A 300 -17.35 -25.01 -10.78
C GLU A 300 -18.35 -24.00 -11.33
N HIS A 301 -19.00 -23.27 -10.42
CA HIS A 301 -20.08 -22.33 -10.75
C HIS A 301 -19.60 -20.89 -10.60
N PHE A 302 -19.79 -20.09 -11.63
CA PHE A 302 -19.41 -18.68 -11.67
C PHE A 302 -20.66 -17.82 -11.79
N GLY A 303 -20.99 -17.11 -10.71
CA GLY A 303 -22.14 -16.21 -10.67
C GLY A 303 -21.94 -14.98 -11.56
N LYS A 304 -23.05 -14.45 -12.09
CA LYS A 304 -23.09 -13.17 -12.81
C LYS A 304 -22.29 -12.07 -12.11
N GLY A 305 -21.57 -11.28 -12.90
CA GLY A 305 -20.86 -10.08 -12.42
C GLY A 305 -19.65 -10.36 -11.53
N LEU A 306 -19.17 -11.61 -11.45
CA LEU A 306 -17.96 -11.97 -10.71
C LEU A 306 -16.70 -11.36 -11.37
N PHE A 307 -16.66 -11.30 -12.70
CA PHE A 307 -15.57 -10.73 -13.46
C PHE A 307 -15.98 -9.35 -13.97
N VAL A 308 -15.28 -8.30 -13.55
CA VAL A 308 -15.66 -6.91 -13.84
C VAL A 308 -14.50 -6.16 -14.46
N VAL A 309 -14.72 -5.48 -15.58
CA VAL A 309 -13.81 -4.41 -16.02
C VAL A 309 -14.07 -3.19 -15.14
N TYR A 310 -13.07 -2.78 -14.38
CA TYR A 310 -13.11 -1.57 -13.56
C TYR A 310 -12.23 -0.50 -14.16
N ASP A 311 -12.81 0.66 -14.47
CA ASP A 311 -12.07 1.83 -14.92
C ASP A 311 -11.81 2.78 -13.74
N TRP A 312 -10.54 2.92 -13.34
CA TRP A 312 -10.20 3.72 -12.16
C TRP A 312 -10.22 5.23 -12.41
N LYS A 313 -10.32 5.68 -13.67
CA LYS A 313 -10.40 7.10 -14.03
C LYS A 313 -11.86 7.60 -13.97
N THR A 314 -12.77 6.85 -14.56
CA THR A 314 -14.22 7.14 -14.59
C THR A 314 -14.98 6.55 -13.42
N LYS A 315 -14.33 5.66 -12.64
CA LYS A 315 -14.93 4.87 -11.54
C LYS A 315 -16.06 3.95 -12.01
N SER A 316 -16.13 3.66 -13.30
CA SER A 316 -17.16 2.82 -13.89
C SER A 316 -16.83 1.33 -13.76
N LYS A 317 -17.88 0.50 -13.75
CA LYS A 317 -17.80 -0.95 -13.68
C LYS A 317 -18.62 -1.55 -14.82
N LYS A 318 -18.05 -2.51 -15.53
CA LYS A 318 -18.73 -3.27 -16.58
C LYS A 318 -18.53 -4.77 -16.32
N GLU A 319 -19.63 -5.49 -16.14
CA GLU A 319 -19.60 -6.95 -15.99
C GLU A 319 -19.11 -7.60 -17.30
N LEU A 320 -18.14 -8.51 -17.19
CA LEU A 320 -17.72 -9.36 -18.31
C LEU A 320 -18.62 -10.57 -18.47
N ASN A 321 -19.07 -11.15 -17.36
CA ASN A 321 -20.01 -12.26 -17.38
C ASN A 321 -21.42 -11.78 -17.01
N VAL A 322 -22.20 -11.48 -18.05
CA VAL A 322 -23.58 -10.99 -17.92
C VAL A 322 -24.52 -12.08 -17.40
N ASP A 323 -24.18 -13.34 -17.69
CA ASP A 323 -24.89 -14.52 -17.22
C ASP A 323 -24.01 -15.37 -16.30
N THR A 324 -24.68 -16.12 -15.42
CA THR A 324 -24.06 -17.20 -14.67
C THR A 324 -23.67 -18.33 -15.62
N PHE A 325 -22.52 -18.95 -15.38
CA PHE A 325 -22.09 -20.13 -16.14
C PHE A 325 -21.40 -21.15 -15.24
N LEU A 326 -21.27 -22.36 -15.76
CA LEU A 326 -20.71 -23.49 -15.04
C LEU A 326 -19.67 -24.16 -15.94
N LEU A 327 -18.53 -24.52 -15.36
CA LEU A 327 -17.45 -25.21 -16.03
C LEU A 327 -17.34 -26.63 -15.51
N GLN A 328 -17.26 -27.60 -16.42
CA GLN A 328 -16.92 -28.98 -16.12
C GLN A 328 -15.45 -29.12 -15.71
N ALA A 329 -15.07 -30.32 -15.27
CA ALA A 329 -13.69 -30.60 -14.89
C ALA A 329 -12.73 -30.30 -16.04
N ASN A 330 -11.67 -29.53 -15.76
CA ASN A 330 -10.67 -29.08 -16.73
C ASN A 330 -11.21 -28.24 -17.89
N GLU A 331 -12.46 -27.80 -17.84
CA GLU A 331 -13.03 -26.93 -18.86
C GLU A 331 -12.43 -25.51 -18.75
N ILE A 332 -12.23 -24.92 -19.93
CA ILE A 332 -11.72 -23.56 -20.09
C ILE A 332 -12.81 -22.70 -20.71
N LYS A 333 -13.04 -21.51 -20.15
CA LYS A 333 -13.88 -20.48 -20.76
C LYS A 333 -13.07 -19.23 -21.02
N GLN A 334 -13.24 -18.67 -22.20
CA GLN A 334 -12.72 -17.36 -22.55
C GLN A 334 -13.82 -16.32 -22.42
N LEU A 335 -13.54 -15.23 -21.73
CA LEU A 335 -14.35 -14.01 -21.75
C LEU A 335 -13.61 -12.94 -22.56
N PRO A 336 -14.03 -12.68 -23.82
CA PRO A 336 -13.39 -11.69 -24.66
C PRO A 336 -13.43 -10.31 -24.00
N CYS A 337 -12.26 -9.71 -23.82
CA CYS A 337 -12.16 -8.34 -23.34
C CYS A 337 -10.85 -7.72 -23.81
N LYS A 338 -10.88 -6.41 -24.03
CA LYS A 338 -9.70 -5.59 -24.30
C LYS A 338 -9.73 -4.42 -23.33
N LEU A 339 -8.69 -4.33 -22.51
CA LEU A 339 -8.59 -3.26 -21.51
C LEU A 339 -8.03 -1.99 -22.14
N GLU A 340 -8.65 -0.87 -21.81
CA GLU A 340 -8.06 0.44 -22.02
C GLU A 340 -6.96 0.72 -20.98
N ALA A 341 -6.17 1.79 -21.22
CA ALA A 341 -5.05 2.16 -20.35
C ALA A 341 -5.47 2.48 -18.90
N THR A 342 -6.75 2.72 -18.65
CA THR A 342 -7.33 3.04 -17.34
C THR A 342 -8.17 1.91 -16.73
N GLN A 343 -8.08 0.71 -17.28
CA GLN A 343 -8.92 -0.42 -16.91
C GLN A 343 -8.13 -1.61 -16.37
N VAL A 344 -8.69 -2.28 -15.36
CA VAL A 344 -8.24 -3.58 -14.82
C VAL A 344 -9.41 -4.56 -14.82
N ILE A 345 -9.13 -5.86 -14.73
CA ILE A 345 -10.14 -6.83 -14.30
C ILE A 345 -10.15 -6.89 -12.78
N SER A 346 -11.30 -6.60 -12.17
CA SER A 346 -11.58 -6.80 -10.75
C SER A 346 -12.36 -8.10 -10.55
N ILE A 347 -11.92 -8.90 -9.56
CA ILE A 347 -12.58 -10.13 -9.14
C ILE A 347 -12.67 -10.15 -7.62
N GLN A 348 -13.89 -10.02 -7.08
CA GLN A 348 -14.12 -10.13 -5.65
C GLN A 348 -14.23 -11.61 -5.26
N VAL A 349 -13.16 -12.19 -4.72
CA VAL A 349 -13.12 -13.63 -4.39
C VAL A 349 -13.70 -13.94 -3.00
N ASN A 350 -13.65 -12.97 -2.08
CA ASN A 350 -14.35 -13.00 -0.79
C ASN A 350 -14.52 -11.56 -0.26
N PRO A 351 -15.27 -11.28 0.82
CA PRO A 351 -15.50 -9.91 1.30
C PRO A 351 -14.26 -9.09 1.66
N GLU A 352 -13.12 -9.74 1.91
CA GLU A 352 -11.88 -9.10 2.35
C GLU A 352 -10.80 -9.04 1.26
N LYS A 353 -11.01 -9.74 0.13
CA LYS A 353 -10.01 -9.94 -0.92
C LYS A 353 -10.58 -9.73 -2.31
N GLU A 354 -10.00 -8.77 -3.01
CA GLU A 354 -10.26 -8.40 -4.39
C GLU A 354 -8.97 -8.60 -5.20
N ILE A 355 -9.08 -9.26 -6.35
CA ILE A 355 -7.97 -9.48 -7.28
C ILE A 355 -8.09 -8.47 -8.41
N LEU A 356 -6.98 -7.82 -8.74
CA LEU A 356 -6.85 -6.88 -9.86
C LEU A 356 -5.90 -7.47 -10.90
N LEU A 357 -6.41 -7.96 -12.03
CA LEU A 357 -5.55 -8.34 -13.15
C LEU A 357 -5.23 -7.09 -13.97
N LEU A 358 -3.94 -6.84 -14.13
CA LEU A 358 -3.39 -5.64 -14.74
C LEU A 358 -3.35 -5.77 -16.27
N PRO A 359 -3.58 -4.67 -17.00
CA PRO A 359 -3.43 -4.67 -18.45
C PRO A 359 -1.96 -4.85 -18.85
N LYS A 360 -1.74 -5.25 -20.11
CA LYS A 360 -0.42 -5.15 -20.73
C LYS A 360 0.00 -3.67 -20.77
N PHE A 361 1.05 -3.31 -20.05
CA PHE A 361 1.54 -1.94 -20.04
C PHE A 361 2.28 -1.62 -21.34
N ALA A 362 2.01 -0.44 -21.91
CA ALA A 362 2.86 0.14 -22.94
C ALA A 362 4.06 0.81 -22.24
N ILE A 363 5.24 0.20 -22.35
CA ILE A 363 6.48 0.59 -21.68
C ILE A 363 7.54 0.93 -22.71
#